data_AF-A0A7V6UDY3-F1
#
_entry.id   AF-A0A7V6UDY3-F1
#
_cell.length_a   1.000
_cell.length_b   1.000
_cell.length_c   1.000
_cell.angle_alpha   90.00
_cell.angle_beta   90.00
_cell.angle_gamma   90.00
#
_symmetry.space_group_name_H-M   'P 1'
#
loop_
_entity.id
_entity.type
_entity.pdbx_description
1 polymer ?
#
loop_
_entity_poly.entity_id
_entity_poly.type
_entity_poly.pdbx_seq_one_letter_code
_entity_poly.pdbx_strand_id
1 'polypeptide(L)'
;MVMAFKRIGKDKRGFTLVELMAVLAVLAIIAAIAVPRFTGTINTAKANADKASAQIIARAAEQKWLDDQESTQKTYLASDLASAGYLKETPKVQAKSQYDDYRATVDATGKCEKVVYSDGTNDDSVDLLD
;
A
#
# COMPACT_ATOMS: atom_id res chain seq x y z
N MET A 1 -48.62 31.39 60.81
CA MET A 1 -48.49 30.22 59.93
C MET A 1 -47.19 30.35 59.15
N VAL A 2 -46.09 29.77 59.63
CA VAL A 2 -44.78 29.84 58.96
C VAL A 2 -44.52 28.48 58.31
N MET A 3 -44.36 28.46 56.98
CA MET A 3 -43.99 27.25 56.24
C MET A 3 -42.47 27.07 56.29
N ALA A 4 -42.02 25.99 56.93
CA ALA A 4 -40.61 25.59 56.94
C ALA A 4 -40.25 24.91 55.61
N PHE A 5 -39.27 25.47 54.89
CA PHE A 5 -38.70 24.85 53.70
C PHE A 5 -37.90 23.60 54.07
N LYS A 6 -38.44 22.42 53.77
CA LYS A 6 -37.78 21.13 53.93
C LYS A 6 -36.59 21.05 52.97
N ARG A 7 -35.35 21.13 53.49
CA ARG A 7 -34.12 20.88 52.72
C ARG A 7 -34.10 19.43 52.27
N ILE A 8 -34.28 19.19 50.96
CA ILE A 8 -33.96 17.91 50.34
C ILE A 8 -32.44 17.75 50.41
N GLY A 9 -31.96 16.87 51.29
CA GLY A 9 -30.58 16.42 51.32
C GLY A 9 -30.25 15.75 50.00
N LYS A 10 -29.57 16.48 49.11
CA LYS A 10 -29.08 15.94 47.84
C LYS A 10 -27.88 15.06 48.20
N ASP A 11 -28.06 13.74 48.14
CA ASP A 11 -26.99 12.76 48.31
C ASP A 11 -25.84 13.12 47.35
N LYS A 12 -24.81 13.77 47.87
CA LYS A 12 -23.59 14.07 47.12
C LYS A 12 -22.75 12.80 47.07
N ARG A 13 -23.13 11.86 46.19
CA ARG A 13 -22.24 10.78 45.76
C ARG A 13 -21.18 11.41 44.85
N GLY A 14 -20.15 11.98 45.49
CA GLY A 14 -19.01 12.58 44.81
C GLY A 14 -18.05 11.50 44.34
N PHE A 15 -17.53 11.69 43.13
CA PHE A 15 -16.44 10.90 42.59
C PHE A 15 -15.17 11.15 43.41
N THR A 16 -14.51 10.09 43.86
CA THR A 16 -13.28 10.22 44.64
C THR A 16 -12.07 10.43 43.71
N LEU A 17 -11.07 11.18 44.18
CA LEU A 17 -9.81 11.31 43.45
C LEU A 17 -9.13 9.95 43.25
N VAL A 18 -9.29 9.03 44.19
CA VAL A 18 -8.73 7.68 44.12
C VAL A 18 -9.36 6.88 42.98
N GLU A 19 -10.68 6.97 42.78
CA GLU A 19 -11.36 6.35 41.64
C GLU A 19 -10.87 6.90 40.30
N LEU A 20 -10.61 8.22 40.22
CA LEU A 20 -10.02 8.80 39.01
C LEU A 20 -8.60 8.30 38.75
N MET A 21 -7.77 8.22 39.80
CA MET A 21 -6.38 7.79 39.70
C MET A 21 -6.27 6.32 39.28
N ALA A 22 -7.13 5.44 39.81
CA ALA A 22 -7.17 4.04 39.42
C ALA A 22 -7.54 3.87 37.93
N VAL A 23 -8.50 4.66 37.43
CA VAL A 23 -8.90 4.63 36.02
C VAL A 23 -7.76 5.12 35.11
N LEU A 24 -7.10 6.23 35.47
CA LEU A 24 -5.95 6.73 34.71
C LEU A 24 -4.78 5.74 34.69
N ALA A 25 -4.54 5.02 35.79
CA ALA A 25 -3.51 3.99 35.85
C ALA A 25 -3.79 2.85 34.86
N VAL A 26 -5.03 2.36 34.79
CA VAL A 26 -5.41 1.32 33.82
C VAL A 26 -5.37 1.85 32.38
N LEU A 27 -5.85 3.08 32.14
CA LEU A 27 -5.78 3.71 30.82
C LEU A 27 -4.34 3.90 30.34
N ALA A 28 -3.40 4.24 31.23
CA ALA A 28 -1.99 4.36 30.91
C ALA A 28 -1.38 3.02 30.48
N ILE A 29 -1.73 1.92 31.15
CA ILE A 29 -1.27 0.57 30.77
C ILE A 29 -1.82 0.17 29.40
N ILE A 30 -3.12 0.38 29.17
CA ILE A 30 -3.76 0.07 27.88
C ILE A 30 -3.13 0.92 26.78
N ALA A 31 -2.99 2.24 26.98
CA ALA A 31 -2.40 3.15 26.01
C ALA A 31 -0.95 2.77 25.64
N ALA A 32 -0.16 2.26 26.60
CA ALA A 32 1.21 1.82 26.34
C ALA A 32 1.29 0.60 25.39
N ILE A 33 0.30 -0.29 25.41
CA ILE A 33 0.26 -1.49 24.54
C ILE A 33 -0.64 -1.32 23.32
N ALA A 34 -1.39 -0.22 23.21
CA ALA A 34 -2.49 -0.03 22.27
C ALA A 34 -2.09 0.25 20.80
N VAL A 35 -0.93 -0.19 20.34
CA VAL A 35 -0.55 -0.04 18.91
C VAL A 35 -0.23 -1.41 18.30
N PRO A 36 -1.22 -2.10 17.72
CA PRO A 36 -0.94 -3.19 16.80
C PRO A 36 -0.29 -2.61 15.52
N ARG A 37 0.93 -3.04 15.22
CA ARG A 37 1.65 -2.61 14.01
C ARG A 37 1.28 -3.51 12.83
N PHE A 38 0.33 -3.07 12.00
CA PHE A 38 -0.05 -3.72 10.74
C PHE A 38 0.92 -3.45 9.57
N THR A 39 2.14 -2.97 9.85
CA THR A 39 3.06 -2.46 8.83
C THR A 39 3.58 -3.55 7.90
N GLY A 40 3.79 -4.78 8.40
CA GLY A 40 4.28 -5.90 7.59
C GLY A 40 3.29 -6.34 6.50
N THR A 41 2.03 -6.57 6.87
CA THR A 41 0.98 -7.01 5.94
C THR A 41 0.72 -5.99 4.83
N ILE A 42 0.79 -4.69 5.14
CA ILE A 42 0.64 -3.63 4.15
C ILE A 42 1.77 -3.69 3.11
N ASN A 43 3.02 -3.88 3.55
CA ASN A 43 4.17 -3.98 2.65
C ASN A 43 4.06 -5.20 1.72
N THR A 44 3.65 -6.36 2.25
CA THR A 44 3.41 -7.56 1.44
C THR A 44 2.26 -7.37 0.44
N ALA A 45 1.17 -6.71 0.86
CA ALA A 45 0.05 -6.43 -0.03
C ALA A 45 0.47 -5.51 -1.20
N LYS A 46 1.28 -4.49 -0.92
CA LYS A 46 1.86 -3.60 -1.93
C LYS A 46 2.75 -4.36 -2.92
N ALA A 47 3.65 -5.21 -2.42
CA ALA A 47 4.52 -6.04 -3.27
C ALA A 47 3.71 -7.00 -4.15
N ASN A 48 2.65 -7.61 -3.60
CA ASN A 48 1.76 -8.49 -4.37
C ASN A 48 0.97 -7.72 -5.43
N ALA A 49 0.53 -6.50 -5.15
CA ALA A 49 -0.13 -5.65 -6.13
C ALA A 49 0.83 -5.30 -7.28
N ASP A 50 2.08 -4.94 -6.97
CA ASP A 50 3.10 -4.65 -7.98
C ASP A 50 3.46 -5.89 -8.80
N LYS A 51 3.49 -7.08 -8.19
CA LYS A 51 3.68 -8.35 -8.90
C LYS A 51 2.57 -8.64 -9.89
N ALA A 52 1.31 -8.40 -9.50
CA ALA A 52 0.17 -8.55 -10.41
C ALA A 52 0.24 -7.56 -11.57
N SER A 53 0.57 -6.29 -11.29
CA SER A 53 0.80 -5.27 -12.32
C SER A 53 1.91 -5.67 -13.29
N ALA A 54 3.03 -6.16 -12.78
CA ALA A 54 4.16 -6.60 -13.60
C ALA A 54 3.79 -7.76 -14.54
N GLN A 55 2.95 -8.71 -14.10
CA GLN A 55 2.45 -9.77 -14.98
C GLN A 55 1.58 -9.22 -16.13
N ILE A 56 0.74 -8.23 -15.85
CA ILE A 56 -0.08 -7.57 -16.88
C ILE A 56 0.81 -6.83 -17.87
N ILE A 57 1.81 -6.09 -17.37
CA ILE A 57 2.77 -5.35 -18.19
C ILE A 57 3.61 -6.31 -19.06
N ALA A 58 4.04 -7.45 -18.51
CA ALA A 58 4.76 -8.47 -19.28
C ALA A 58 3.96 -8.94 -20.50
N ARG A 59 2.66 -9.25 -20.31
CA ARG A 59 1.77 -9.64 -21.42
C ARG A 59 1.56 -8.53 -22.43
N ALA A 60 1.38 -7.29 -21.98
CA ALA A 60 1.26 -6.14 -22.86
C ALA A 60 2.53 -5.91 -23.69
N ALA A 61 3.71 -6.09 -23.09
CA ALA A 61 4.99 -5.98 -23.76
C ALA A 61 5.19 -7.08 -24.81
N GLU A 62 4.84 -8.33 -24.49
CA GLU A 62 4.84 -9.46 -25.44
C GLU A 62 3.92 -9.17 -26.63
N GLN A 63 2.71 -8.66 -26.37
CA GLN A 63 1.76 -8.32 -27.42
C GLN A 63 2.29 -7.20 -28.34
N LYS A 64 2.86 -6.14 -27.76
CA LYS A 64 3.46 -5.05 -28.54
C LYS A 64 4.65 -5.54 -29.38
N TRP A 65 5.47 -6.44 -28.83
CA TRP A 65 6.60 -7.02 -29.56
C TRP A 65 6.14 -7.80 -30.79
N LEU A 66 5.04 -8.55 -30.68
CA LEU A 66 4.43 -9.26 -31.81
C LEU A 66 3.86 -8.30 -32.86
N ASP A 67 3.16 -7.26 -32.43
CA ASP A 67 2.54 -6.28 -33.35
C ASP A 67 3.58 -5.42 -34.08
N ASP A 68 4.69 -5.08 -33.42
CA ASP A 68 5.83 -4.37 -34.02
C ASP A 68 6.66 -5.29 -34.96
N GLN A 69 6.37 -6.60 -35.02
CA GLN A 69 7.15 -7.62 -35.74
C GLN A 69 8.64 -7.59 -35.39
N GLU A 70 8.94 -7.37 -34.12
CA GLU A 70 10.31 -7.36 -33.63
C GLU A 70 10.91 -8.77 -33.72
N SER A 71 12.23 -8.85 -33.91
CA SER A 71 12.97 -10.12 -33.95
C SER A 71 14.20 -10.10 -33.04
N THR A 72 14.33 -9.04 -32.24
CA THR A 72 15.43 -8.83 -31.31
C THR A 72 14.89 -8.51 -29.93
N GLN A 73 15.75 -8.63 -28.92
CA GLN A 73 15.42 -8.21 -27.56
C GLN A 73 15.04 -6.73 -27.56
N LYS A 74 13.89 -6.40 -26.98
CA LYS A 74 13.40 -5.02 -26.87
C LYS A 74 12.86 -4.77 -25.47
N THR A 75 12.95 -3.52 -25.06
CA THR A 75 12.51 -3.08 -23.74
C THR A 75 11.47 -1.99 -23.91
N TYR A 76 10.40 -2.08 -23.12
CA TYR A 76 9.25 -1.18 -23.17
C TYR A 76 8.95 -0.64 -21.78
N LEU A 77 8.68 0.65 -21.68
CA LEU A 77 8.12 1.26 -20.47
C LEU A 77 6.61 1.00 -20.41
N ALA A 78 6.06 0.83 -19.20
CA ALA A 78 4.62 0.64 -19.05
C ALA A 78 3.84 1.91 -19.42
N SER A 79 4.42 3.09 -19.24
CA SER A 79 3.88 4.35 -19.78
C SER A 79 3.75 4.36 -21.30
N ASP A 80 4.73 3.82 -22.03
CA ASP A 80 4.68 3.70 -23.49
C ASP A 80 3.63 2.68 -23.92
N LEU A 81 3.51 1.56 -23.20
CA LEU A 81 2.49 0.54 -23.45
C LEU A 81 1.07 1.06 -23.21
N ALA A 82 0.88 1.90 -22.19
CA ALA A 82 -0.39 2.57 -21.95
C ALA A 82 -0.71 3.58 -23.05
N SER A 83 0.26 4.40 -23.45
CA SER A 83 0.10 5.39 -24.52
C SER A 83 -0.18 4.74 -25.88
N ALA A 84 0.40 3.57 -26.13
CA ALA A 84 0.17 2.77 -27.32
C ALA A 84 -1.11 1.92 -27.26
N GLY A 85 -1.87 1.95 -26.16
CA GLY A 85 -3.17 1.29 -26.01
C GLY A 85 -3.13 -0.18 -25.59
N TYR A 86 -1.97 -0.73 -25.24
CA TYR A 86 -1.82 -2.10 -24.74
C TYR A 86 -2.15 -2.23 -23.25
N LEU A 87 -2.07 -1.11 -22.52
CA LEU A 87 -2.53 -1.00 -21.14
C LEU A 87 -3.62 0.07 -21.05
N LYS A 88 -4.62 -0.19 -20.19
CA LYS A 88 -5.69 0.79 -19.95
C LYS A 88 -5.17 2.05 -19.26
N GLU A 89 -4.23 1.87 -18.36
CA GLU A 89 -3.52 2.93 -17.63
C GLU A 89 -2.17 2.39 -17.16
N THR A 90 -1.22 3.28 -16.91
CA THR A 90 0.06 2.90 -16.29
C THR A 90 -0.19 2.53 -14.83
N PRO A 91 0.10 1.28 -14.42
CA PRO A 91 -0.03 0.89 -13.01
C PRO A 91 0.91 1.72 -12.14
N LYS A 92 0.42 2.16 -10.97
CA LYS A 92 1.26 2.89 -10.00
C LYS A 92 2.04 1.92 -9.14
N VAL A 93 3.34 2.18 -9.00
CA VAL A 93 4.22 1.45 -8.08
C VAL A 93 3.79 1.70 -6.63
N GLN A 94 3.57 0.63 -5.87
CA GLN A 94 3.10 0.71 -4.48
C GLN A 94 4.18 0.38 -3.44
N ALA A 95 5.05 -0.58 -3.72
CA ALA A 95 6.04 -1.10 -2.80
C ALA A 95 7.30 -0.24 -2.73
N LYS A 96 7.79 0.25 -3.88
CA LYS A 96 9.00 1.09 -3.98
C LYS A 96 8.65 2.47 -4.53
N SER A 97 8.13 3.34 -3.67
CA SER A 97 7.63 4.68 -4.02
C SER A 97 8.67 5.64 -4.65
N GLN A 98 9.94 5.24 -4.73
CA GLN A 98 10.99 5.97 -5.44
C GLN A 98 10.90 5.83 -6.96
N TYR A 99 10.20 4.80 -7.45
CA TYR A 99 9.96 4.53 -8.86
C TYR A 99 8.55 4.97 -9.24
N ASP A 100 8.38 5.45 -10.46
CA ASP A 100 7.11 5.93 -11.01
C ASP A 100 6.58 5.09 -12.18
N ASP A 101 7.39 4.18 -12.72
CA ASP A 101 7.02 3.31 -13.83
C ASP A 101 7.56 1.87 -13.67
N TYR A 102 7.19 1.03 -14.63
CA TYR A 102 7.73 -0.31 -14.82
C TYR A 102 8.37 -0.42 -16.19
N ARG A 103 9.38 -1.27 -16.29
CA ARG A 103 10.06 -1.57 -17.55
C ARG A 103 10.09 -3.07 -17.79
N ALA A 104 9.52 -3.49 -18.92
CA ALA A 104 9.48 -4.88 -19.34
C ALA A 104 10.48 -5.12 -20.46
N THR A 105 11.30 -6.17 -20.32
CA THR A 105 12.23 -6.63 -21.36
C THR A 105 11.69 -7.91 -21.96
N VAL A 106 11.51 -7.90 -23.27
CA VAL A 106 11.10 -9.05 -24.09
C VAL A 106 12.33 -9.56 -24.82
N ASP A 107 12.57 -10.87 -24.75
CA ASP A 107 13.69 -11.53 -25.42
C ASP A 107 13.48 -11.61 -26.95
N ALA A 108 14.50 -12.10 -27.67
CA ALA A 108 14.42 -12.24 -29.12
C ALA A 108 13.40 -13.31 -29.59
N THR A 109 12.82 -14.08 -28.67
CA THR A 109 11.79 -15.08 -28.95
C THR A 109 10.38 -14.54 -28.73
N GLY A 110 10.24 -13.29 -28.28
CA GLY A 110 8.96 -12.66 -27.99
C GLY A 110 8.41 -12.96 -26.61
N LYS A 111 9.22 -13.54 -25.71
CA LYS A 111 8.84 -13.82 -24.32
C LYS A 111 9.36 -12.74 -23.39
N CYS A 112 8.55 -12.27 -22.44
CA CYS A 112 9.01 -11.34 -21.42
C CYS A 112 9.97 -12.06 -20.45
N GLU A 113 11.22 -11.60 -20.40
CA GLU A 113 12.28 -12.17 -19.55
C GLU A 113 12.21 -11.57 -18.14
N LYS A 114 11.97 -10.26 -18.05
CA LYS A 114 11.94 -9.54 -16.77
C LYS A 114 11.06 -8.30 -16.83
N VAL A 115 10.47 -7.96 -15.69
CA VAL A 115 9.86 -6.66 -15.43
C VAL A 115 10.52 -6.07 -14.19
N VAL A 116 10.97 -4.81 -14.30
CA VAL A 116 11.66 -4.06 -13.24
C VAL A 116 10.90 -2.78 -12.93
N TYR A 117 11.05 -2.25 -11.72
CA TYR A 117 10.67 -0.88 -11.42
C TYR A 117 11.63 0.07 -12.14
N SER A 118 11.15 1.20 -12.63
CA SER A 118 11.98 2.18 -13.34
C SER A 118 11.55 3.61 -13.01
N ASP A 119 12.51 4.52 -12.95
CA ASP A 119 12.30 5.99 -12.89
C ASP A 119 12.76 6.69 -14.18
N GLY A 120 13.02 5.90 -15.22
CA GLY A 120 13.63 6.33 -16.48
C GLY A 120 15.16 6.41 -16.45
N THR A 121 15.80 6.39 -15.29
CA THR A 121 17.26 6.45 -15.11
C THR A 121 17.83 5.24 -14.36
N ASN A 122 17.13 4.80 -13.32
CA ASN A 122 17.48 3.71 -12.43
C ASN A 122 16.42 2.62 -12.52
N ASP A 123 16.87 1.38 -12.32
CA ASP A 123 15.98 0.23 -12.28
C ASP A 123 16.26 -0.63 -11.06
N ASP A 124 15.22 -1.31 -10.61
CA ASP A 124 15.30 -2.23 -9.49
C ASP A 124 14.37 -3.41 -9.73
N SER A 125 14.78 -4.60 -9.30
CA SER A 125 14.02 -5.81 -9.56
C SER A 125 12.65 -5.71 -8.89
N VAL A 126 11.61 -6.02 -9.67
CA VAL A 126 10.36 -6.50 -9.09
C VAL A 126 10.68 -7.91 -8.59
N ASP A 127 10.53 -8.16 -7.28
CA ASP A 127 10.72 -9.49 -6.69
C ASP A 127 9.64 -10.43 -7.23
N LEU A 128 9.85 -10.91 -8.46
CA LEU A 128 8.86 -11.66 -9.20
C LEU A 128 8.81 -13.12 -8.79
N LEU A 129 9.80 -13.64 -8.06
CA LEU A 129 9.96 -14.97 -7.41
C LEU A 129 11.37 -14.93 -6.77
N ASP A 130 11.58 -15.18 -5.48
CA ASP A 130 11.81 -16.54 -4.97
C ASP A 130 10.66 -17.54 -5.20
#